data_AF-A0A9E0HFU3-F1
#
_entry.id   AF-A0A9E0HFU3-F1
#
_cell.length_a   1.000
_cell.length_b   1.000
_cell.length_c   1.000
_cell.angle_alpha   90.00
_cell.angle_beta   90.00
_cell.angle_gamma   90.00
#
_symmetry.space_group_name_H-M   'P 1'
#
loop_
_entity.id
_entity.type
_entity.pdbx_description
1 polymer ?
#
loop_
_entity_poly.entity_id
_entity_poly.type
_entity_poly.pdbx_seq_one_letter_code
_entity_poly.pdbx_strand_id
1 'polypeptide(L)' 'MSFGKNPHVAKAEAAEQKAIDAQDASARTQGWLEAGRQWQRAAEREGDAARRARYHDRAAAARAAADAPPDE' A
#
# COMPACT_ATOMS: atom_id res chain seq x y z
N MET A 1 11.55 6.05 19.03
CA MET A 1 10.53 5.20 19.68
C MET A 1 9.14 5.75 19.31
N SER A 2 8.42 5.14 18.35
CA SER A 2 7.10 5.64 17.91
C SER A 2 5.99 4.65 18.33
N PHE A 3 5.68 4.61 19.63
CA PHE A 3 4.73 3.66 20.26
C PHE A 3 3.23 3.98 20.03
N GLY A 4 2.87 4.53 18.87
CA GLY A 4 1.48 4.86 18.55
C GLY A 4 1.15 4.97 17.07
N LYS A 5 2.12 4.68 16.17
CA LYS A 5 1.86 4.68 14.74
C LYS A 5 1.45 3.29 14.28
N ASN A 6 0.42 3.24 13.44
CA ASN A 6 -0.10 2.03 12.86
C ASN A 6 1.03 1.27 12.11
N PRO A 7 1.45 0.08 12.57
CA PRO A 7 2.61 -0.61 12.01
C PRO A 7 2.37 -1.07 10.57
N HIS A 8 1.11 -1.14 10.13
CA HIS A 8 0.76 -1.50 8.77
C HIS A 8 1.02 -0.37 7.79
N VAL A 9 1.00 0.89 8.23
CA VAL A 9 1.30 2.06 7.39
C VAL A 9 2.74 2.01 6.92
N ALA A 10 3.70 1.83 7.84
CA ALA A 10 5.11 1.73 7.48
C ALA A 10 5.41 0.53 6.57
N LYS A 11 4.70 -0.60 6.78
CA LYS A 11 4.82 -1.77 5.90
C LYS A 11 4.21 -1.53 4.52
N ALA A 12 3.11 -0.79 4.46
CA ALA A 12 2.47 -0.43 3.19
C ALA A 12 3.37 0.50 2.38
N GLU A 13 3.90 1.57 3.00
CA GLU A 13 4.83 2.50 2.36
C GLU A 13 6.11 1.80 1.88
N ALA A 14 6.65 0.86 2.66
CA ALA A 14 7.80 0.06 2.24
C ALA A 14 7.49 -0.84 1.03
N ALA A 15 6.28 -1.41 0.97
CA ALA A 15 5.85 -2.22 -0.17
C ALA A 15 5.58 -1.38 -1.42
N GLU A 16 5.04 -0.17 -1.29
CA GLU A 16 4.90 0.79 -2.40
C GLU A 16 6.27 1.19 -2.94
N GLN A 17 7.21 1.54 -2.06
CA GLN A 17 8.57 1.88 -2.48
C GLN A 17 9.24 0.73 -3.23
N LYS A 18 9.08 -0.51 -2.72
CA LYS A 18 9.57 -1.71 -3.39
C LYS A 18 8.93 -1.91 -4.77
N ALA A 19 7.65 -1.59 -4.94
CA ALA A 19 6.96 -1.69 -6.22
C ALA A 19 7.48 -0.65 -7.22
N ILE A 20 7.75 0.57 -6.74
CA ILE A 20 8.34 1.66 -7.54
C ILE A 20 9.76 1.30 -7.99
N ASP A 21 10.58 0.75 -7.09
CA ASP A 21 11.97 0.37 -7.37
C ASP A 21 12.08 -0.94 -8.17
N ALA A 22 10.99 -1.68 -8.33
CA ALA A 22 10.97 -2.94 -9.06
C ALA A 22 11.12 -2.71 -10.57
N GLN A 23 12.19 -3.29 -11.11
CA GLN A 23 12.46 -3.33 -12.56
C GLN A 23 11.63 -4.42 -13.27
N ASP A 24 11.29 -5.49 -12.55
CA ASP A 24 10.45 -6.58 -13.06
C ASP A 24 8.96 -6.25 -12.87
N ALA A 25 8.18 -6.39 -13.94
CA ALA A 25 6.75 -6.11 -13.94
C ALA A 25 5.97 -6.97 -12.93
N SER A 26 6.32 -8.25 -12.80
CA SER A 26 5.71 -9.15 -11.82
C SER A 26 6.08 -8.73 -10.39
N ALA A 27 7.35 -8.38 -10.14
CA ALA A 27 7.79 -7.89 -8.84
C ALA A 27 7.09 -6.57 -8.45
N ARG A 28 6.91 -5.67 -9.43
CA ARG A 28 6.14 -4.42 -9.28
C ARG A 28 4.68 -4.71 -8.91
N THR A 29 3.99 -5.53 -9.69
CA THR A 29 2.61 -5.93 -9.42
C THR A 29 2.46 -6.58 -8.04
N GLN A 30 3.36 -7.49 -7.67
CA GLN A 30 3.34 -8.12 -6.33
C GLN A 30 3.56 -7.08 -5.21
N GLY A 31 4.50 -6.14 -5.39
CA GLY A 31 4.73 -5.05 -4.43
C GLY A 31 3.49 -4.17 -4.24
N TRP A 32 2.81 -3.81 -5.33
CA TRP A 32 1.56 -3.04 -5.28
C TRP A 32 0.40 -3.81 -4.63
N LEU A 33 0.26 -5.10 -4.91
CA LEU A 33 -0.74 -5.96 -4.25
C LEU A 33 -0.47 -6.08 -2.73
N GLU A 34 0.80 -6.22 -2.35
CA GLU A 34 1.22 -6.26 -0.94
C GLU A 34 0.94 -4.93 -0.26
N ALA A 35 1.30 -3.80 -0.88
CA ALA A 35 0.99 -2.46 -0.39
C ALA A 35 -0.51 -2.28 -0.15
N GLY A 36 -1.35 -2.67 -1.12
CA GLY A 36 -2.80 -2.58 -1.00
C GLY A 36 -3.37 -3.40 0.17
N ARG A 37 -2.83 -4.61 0.41
CA ARG A 37 -3.21 -5.43 1.57
C ARG A 37 -2.83 -4.75 2.89
N GLN A 38 -1.64 -4.18 2.95
CA GLN A 38 -1.15 -3.54 4.17
C GLN A 38 -1.90 -2.23 4.47
N TRP A 39 -2.24 -1.44 3.46
CA TRP A 39 -3.13 -0.29 3.64
C TRP A 39 -4.51 -0.67 4.14
N GLN A 40 -5.09 -1.77 3.65
CA GLN A 40 -6.38 -2.23 4.14
C GLN A 40 -6.32 -2.69 5.60
N ARG A 41 -5.27 -3.41 6.00
CA ARG A 41 -5.01 -3.74 7.42
C ARG A 41 -4.78 -2.48 8.26
N ALA A 42 -4.15 -1.45 7.69
CA ALA A 42 -3.98 -0.17 8.34
C ALA A 42 -5.35 0.50 8.58
N ALA A 43 -6.23 0.51 7.58
CA ALA A 43 -7.58 1.04 7.68
C ALA A 43 -8.43 0.33 8.74
N GLU A 44 -8.39 -1.00 8.78
CA GLU A 44 -9.12 -1.83 9.75
C GLU A 44 -8.74 -1.49 11.21
N ARG A 45 -7.46 -1.17 11.45
CA ARG A 45 -6.94 -0.84 12.78
C ARG A 45 -7.11 0.64 13.15
N GLU A 46 -7.32 1.51 12.17
CA GLU A 46 -7.40 2.95 12.38
C GLU A 46 -8.74 3.35 13.01
N GLY A 47 -8.70 4.10 14.11
CA GLY A 47 -9.90 4.58 14.79
C GLY A 47 -10.44 5.89 14.21
N ASP A 48 -9.57 6.68 13.59
CA ASP A 48 -9.89 7.96 12.97
C ASP A 48 -10.52 7.75 11.58
N ALA A 49 -11.77 8.17 11.41
CA ALA A 49 -12.52 7.97 10.15
C ALA A 49 -11.85 8.64 8.94
N ALA A 50 -11.22 9.80 9.12
CA ALA A 50 -10.56 10.51 8.03
C ALA A 50 -9.28 9.78 7.59
N ARG A 51 -8.50 9.26 8.55
CA ARG A 51 -7.32 8.44 8.24
C ARG A 51 -7.69 7.10 7.65
N ARG A 52 -8.75 6.47 8.15
CA ARG A 52 -9.28 5.22 7.60
C ARG A 52 -9.66 5.37 6.13
N ALA A 53 -10.38 6.45 5.77
CA ALA A 53 -10.71 6.75 4.38
C ALA A 53 -9.45 6.88 3.52
N ARG A 54 -8.46 7.66 3.98
CA ARG A 54 -7.18 7.81 3.26
C ARG A 54 -6.45 6.48 3.04
N TYR A 55 -6.48 5.58 4.02
CA TYR A 55 -5.86 4.26 3.86
C TYR A 55 -6.63 3.39 2.88
N HIS A 56 -7.97 3.47 2.83
CA HIS A 56 -8.75 2.81 1.78
C HIS A 56 -8.45 3.37 0.39
N ASP A 57 -8.31 4.69 0.25
CA ASP A 57 -7.95 5.31 -1.02
C ASP A 57 -6.58 4.84 -1.50
N ARG A 58 -5.59 4.78 -0.60
CA ARG A 58 -4.26 4.22 -0.91
C ARG A 58 -4.32 2.75 -1.28
N ALA A 59 -5.12 1.95 -0.58
CA ALA A 59 -5.31 0.55 -0.92
C ALA A 59 -5.91 0.37 -2.33
N ALA A 60 -6.87 1.22 -2.70
CA ALA A 60 -7.47 1.23 -4.03
C ALA A 60 -6.46 1.68 -5.10
N ALA A 61 -5.71 2.74 -4.85
CA ALA A 61 -4.67 3.24 -5.76
C ALA A 61 -3.58 2.19 -6.01
N ALA A 62 -3.11 1.51 -4.95
CA ALA A 62 -2.13 0.44 -5.08
C ALA A 62 -2.67 -0.73 -5.92
N ARG A 63 -3.94 -1.11 -5.77
CA ARG A 63 -4.56 -2.14 -6.62
C ARG A 63 -4.68 -1.70 -8.08
N ALA A 64 -5.05 -0.45 -8.32
CA ALA A 64 -5.09 0.10 -9.68
C ALA A 64 -3.68 0.11 -10.31
N ALA A 65 -2.65 0.45 -9.54
CA ALA A 65 -1.26 0.40 -9.99
C ALA A 65 -0.76 -1.03 -10.25
N ALA A 66 -1.29 -2.03 -9.53
CA ALA A 66 -0.99 -3.44 -9.77
C ALA A 66 -1.64 -3.97 -11.05
N ASP A 67 -2.83 -3.45 -11.39
CA ASP A 67 -3.64 -3.84 -12.56
C ASP A 67 -3.24 -3.06 -13.83
N ALA A 68 -2.59 -1.91 -13.67
CA ALA A 68 -2.06 -1.14 -14.78
C ALA A 68 -0.99 -1.99 -15.51
N PRO A 69 -1.15 -2.24 -16.82
CA PRO A 69 -0.12 -2.88 -17.60
C PRO A 69 1.13 -2.00 -17.57
N PRO A 70 2.35 -2.59 -17.49
CA PRO A 70 3.56 -1.80 -17.68
C PRO A 70 3.50 -1.19 -19.07
N ASP A 71 3.45 0.14 -19.16
CA ASP A 71 3.54 0.85 -20.43
C ASP A 71 4.80 0.35 -21.18
N GLU A 72 4.60 -0.26 -22.36
CA GLU A 72 5.65 -0.69 -23.29
C GLU A 72 6.33 0.49 -23.98
#